data_AF-A0AAW4ZST3-F1
#
_entry.id   AF-A0AAW4ZST3-F1
#
_cell.length_a   1.000
_cell.length_b   1.000
_cell.length_c   1.000
_cell.angle_alpha   90.00
_cell.angle_beta   90.00
_cell.angle_gamma   90.00
#
_symmetry.space_group_name_H-M   'P 1'
#
loop_
_entity.id
_entity.type
_entity.pdbx_description
1 polymer ?
#
loop_
_entity_poly.entity_id
_entity_poly.type
_entity_poly.pdbx_seq_one_letter_code
_entity_poly.pdbx_strand_id
1 'polypeptide(L)'
;MNNQITIPQAIKKLFDIEVSKESPYIKDKANSFVRNKLIKVVTEQKVQRKSVYLKDSQQLDVLYNALLLNAFYPDPKHVQQIFNNEQYRIECAETIRSLFGKRNNLAGQTLISNNVNALIEALKSQLDLFCTRLPNPFHQLPQIALGKNTGLLNCLLLQASALEPIDNVLVSITNGDWEKAQYLAITLSDDVSGALQLKKMINDKLEEAQEFDDLLNFFSLR
;
A
#
# COMPACT_ATOMS: atom_id res chain seq x y z
N MET A 1 -22.99 -28.54 -11.07
CA MET A 1 -21.88 -29.45 -10.68
C MET A 1 -21.11 -28.79 -9.55
N ASN A 2 -21.19 -29.34 -8.33
CA ASN A 2 -20.46 -28.80 -7.17
C ASN A 2 -18.97 -29.09 -7.34
N ASN A 3 -18.23 -28.14 -7.91
CA ASN A 3 -16.77 -28.20 -7.97
C ASN A 3 -16.24 -28.00 -6.55
N GLN A 4 -16.08 -29.10 -5.81
CA GLN A 4 -15.50 -29.12 -4.47
C GLN A 4 -14.01 -28.78 -4.54
N ILE A 5 -13.69 -27.49 -4.48
CA ILE A 5 -12.32 -27.00 -4.53
C ILE A 5 -11.83 -26.73 -3.10
N THR A 6 -10.71 -27.33 -2.72
CA THR A 6 -10.03 -27.05 -1.44
C THR A 6 -9.22 -25.75 -1.50
N ILE A 7 -8.88 -25.17 -0.35
CA ILE A 7 -8.04 -23.95 -0.29
C ILE A 7 -6.72 -24.11 -1.08
N PRO A 8 -5.93 -25.20 -0.93
CA PRO A 8 -4.71 -25.35 -1.71
C PRO A 8 -4.93 -25.44 -3.22
N GLN A 9 -5.99 -26.12 -3.66
CA GLN A 9 -6.34 -26.20 -5.08
C GLN A 9 -6.80 -24.84 -5.62
N ALA A 10 -7.53 -24.06 -4.83
CA ALA A 10 -7.94 -22.71 -5.20
C ALA A 10 -6.73 -21.79 -5.37
N ILE A 11 -5.78 -21.82 -4.43
CA ILE A 11 -4.53 -21.03 -4.51
C ILE A 11 -3.73 -21.43 -5.76
N LYS A 12 -3.57 -22.74 -6.02
CA LYS A 12 -2.92 -23.23 -7.24
C LYS A 12 -3.64 -22.71 -8.50
N LYS A 13 -4.97 -22.76 -8.54
CA LYS A 13 -5.76 -22.29 -9.69
C LYS A 13 -5.64 -20.77 -9.92
N LEU A 14 -5.55 -19.98 -8.85
CA LEU A 14 -5.59 -18.52 -8.92
C LEU A 14 -4.23 -17.88 -9.19
N PHE A 15 -3.16 -18.50 -8.69
CA PHE A 15 -1.82 -17.90 -8.69
C PHE A 15 -0.75 -18.82 -9.27
N ASP A 16 -1.11 -20.03 -9.69
CA ASP A 16 -0.20 -21.07 -10.21
C ASP A 16 0.88 -21.50 -9.21
N ILE A 17 0.50 -21.62 -7.92
CA ILE A 17 1.43 -21.94 -6.82
C ILE A 17 1.09 -23.30 -6.20
N GLU A 18 2.07 -24.20 -6.09
CA GLU A 18 1.96 -25.40 -5.27
C GLU A 18 2.22 -25.09 -3.79
N VAL A 19 1.15 -24.80 -3.05
CA VAL A 19 1.21 -24.35 -1.65
C VAL A 19 1.98 -25.28 -0.70
N SER A 20 2.02 -26.57 -1.00
CA SER A 20 2.76 -27.58 -0.23
C SER A 20 4.28 -27.50 -0.41
N LYS A 21 4.75 -26.94 -1.52
CA LYS A 21 6.18 -26.86 -1.87
C LYS A 21 6.72 -25.43 -1.80
N GLU A 22 5.92 -24.46 -2.25
CA GLU A 22 6.41 -23.12 -2.56
C GLU A 22 6.11 -22.10 -1.46
N SER A 23 4.98 -22.19 -0.77
CA SER A 23 4.67 -21.26 0.32
C SER A 23 3.60 -21.79 1.27
N PRO A 24 3.97 -22.48 2.36
CA PRO A 24 3.01 -22.83 3.41
C PRO A 24 2.32 -21.60 4.02
N TYR A 25 2.99 -20.45 4.02
CA TYR A 25 2.52 -19.21 4.63
C TYR A 25 1.25 -18.66 3.97
N ILE A 26 1.15 -18.71 2.64
CA ILE A 26 -0.06 -18.22 1.95
C ILE A 26 -1.29 -19.06 2.30
N LYS A 27 -1.10 -20.37 2.54
CA LYS A 27 -2.15 -21.26 3.05
C LYS A 27 -2.62 -20.82 4.43
N ASP A 28 -1.70 -20.47 5.31
CA ASP A 28 -2.02 -20.08 6.69
C ASP A 28 -2.77 -18.75 6.73
N LYS A 29 -2.47 -17.83 5.81
CA LYS A 29 -3.25 -16.61 5.59
C LYS A 29 -4.65 -16.91 5.07
N ALA A 30 -4.77 -17.76 4.04
CA ALA A 30 -6.08 -18.21 3.56
C ALA A 30 -6.92 -18.87 4.66
N ASN A 31 -6.32 -19.73 5.49
CA ASN A 31 -7.01 -20.34 6.63
C ASN A 31 -7.39 -19.32 7.72
N SER A 32 -6.63 -18.24 7.87
CA SER A 32 -6.99 -17.14 8.78
C SER A 32 -8.23 -16.39 8.29
N PHE A 33 -8.42 -16.27 6.97
CA PHE A 33 -9.65 -15.74 6.35
C PHE A 33 -10.85 -16.69 6.44
N VAL A 34 -10.61 -18.00 6.52
CA VAL A 34 -11.67 -18.95 6.86
C VAL A 34 -12.08 -18.79 8.32
N ARG A 35 -11.10 -18.68 9.23
CA ARG A 35 -11.35 -18.54 10.66
C ARG A 35 -12.08 -17.24 11.02
N ASN A 36 -11.78 -16.13 10.36
CA ASN A 36 -12.49 -14.86 10.57
C ASN A 36 -13.84 -14.79 9.81
N LYS A 37 -14.25 -15.86 9.12
CA LYS A 37 -15.50 -15.99 8.36
C LYS A 37 -15.60 -15.10 7.11
N LEU A 38 -14.50 -14.52 6.64
CA LEU A 38 -14.47 -13.83 5.35
C LEU A 38 -14.66 -14.82 4.19
N ILE A 39 -13.96 -15.96 4.24
CA ILE A 39 -14.10 -17.05 3.27
C ILE A 39 -15.03 -18.13 3.84
N LYS A 40 -16.10 -18.42 3.11
CA LYS A 40 -17.09 -19.43 3.51
C LYS A 40 -16.66 -20.81 3.01
N VAL A 41 -16.70 -21.80 3.89
CA VAL A 41 -16.30 -23.18 3.58
C VAL A 41 -17.35 -24.19 4.04
N VAL A 42 -17.37 -25.34 3.39
CA VAL A 42 -18.14 -26.53 3.79
C VAL A 42 -17.16 -27.60 4.24
N THR A 43 -17.45 -28.23 5.37
CA THR A 43 -16.63 -29.31 5.92
C THR A 43 -17.32 -30.64 5.67
N GLU A 44 -16.62 -31.56 5.04
CA GLU A 44 -17.02 -32.96 4.98
C GLU A 44 -16.25 -33.77 6.02
N GLN A 45 -16.97 -34.46 6.89
CA GLN A 45 -16.37 -35.46 7.77
C GLN A 45 -16.13 -36.74 6.96
N LYS A 46 -14.86 -37.06 6.70
CA LYS A 46 -14.45 -38.40 6.26
C LYS A 46 -13.82 -39.15 7.43
N VAL A 47 -13.91 -40.48 7.36
CA VAL A 47 -13.52 -41.45 8.42
C VAL A 47 -12.11 -41.21 9.00
N GLN A 48 -11.18 -40.62 8.24
CA GLN A 48 -9.80 -40.40 8.69
C GLN A 48 -9.33 -38.93 8.72
N ARG A 49 -9.97 -38.00 7.97
CA ARG A 49 -9.60 -36.57 7.94
C ARG A 49 -10.78 -35.68 7.57
N LYS A 50 -10.92 -34.53 8.26
CA LYS A 50 -11.84 -33.46 7.87
C LYS A 50 -11.34 -32.80 6.58
N SER A 51 -12.14 -32.84 5.52
CA SER A 51 -11.84 -32.13 4.28
C SER A 51 -12.65 -30.83 4.25
N VAL A 52 -11.98 -29.72 3.93
CA VAL A 52 -12.58 -28.38 3.91
C VAL A 52 -12.56 -27.86 2.48
N TYR A 53 -13.74 -27.53 1.96
CA TYR A 53 -13.93 -27.03 0.59
C TYR A 53 -14.53 -25.64 0.61
N LEU A 54 -14.26 -24.85 -0.42
CA LEU A 54 -14.97 -23.59 -0.65
C LEU A 54 -16.48 -23.86 -0.78
N LYS A 55 -17.29 -22.98 -0.19
CA LYS A 55 -18.76 -23.15 -0.18
C LYS A 55 -19.37 -23.12 -1.57
N ASP A 56 -18.87 -22.26 -2.43
CA ASP A 56 -19.34 -22.01 -3.79
C ASP A 56 -18.20 -21.42 -4.63
N SER A 57 -18.41 -21.30 -5.95
CA SER A 57 -17.39 -20.78 -6.87
C SER A 57 -17.06 -19.32 -6.62
N GLN A 58 -17.99 -18.53 -6.07
CA GLN A 58 -17.79 -17.11 -5.76
C GLN A 58 -16.72 -16.93 -4.67
N GLN A 59 -16.54 -17.91 -3.78
CA GLN A 59 -15.45 -17.86 -2.80
C GLN A 59 -14.05 -17.86 -3.43
N LEU A 60 -13.90 -18.21 -4.71
CA LEU A 60 -12.62 -18.05 -5.42
C LEU A 60 -12.23 -16.57 -5.56
N ASP A 61 -13.20 -15.72 -5.88
CA ASP A 61 -12.96 -14.29 -6.06
C ASP A 61 -12.73 -13.60 -4.72
N VAL A 62 -13.47 -14.02 -3.67
CA VAL A 62 -13.23 -13.60 -2.29
C VAL A 62 -11.83 -13.98 -1.82
N LEU A 63 -11.40 -15.23 -2.05
CA LEU A 63 -10.06 -15.70 -1.68
C LEU A 63 -8.98 -14.93 -2.42
N TYR A 64 -9.16 -14.71 -3.73
CA TYR A 64 -8.24 -13.95 -4.56
C TYR A 64 -8.08 -12.52 -4.03
N ASN A 65 -9.19 -11.81 -3.84
CA ASN A 65 -9.19 -10.43 -3.34
C ASN A 65 -8.61 -10.34 -1.93
N ALA A 66 -8.94 -11.28 -1.04
CA ALA A 66 -8.42 -11.30 0.32
C ALA A 66 -6.90 -11.52 0.36
N LEU A 67 -6.36 -12.44 -0.44
CA LEU A 67 -4.92 -12.66 -0.53
C LEU A 67 -4.19 -11.49 -1.20
N LEU A 68 -4.81 -10.86 -2.20
CA LEU A 68 -4.26 -9.66 -2.83
C LEU A 68 -4.17 -8.51 -1.83
N LEU A 69 -5.26 -8.20 -1.13
CA LEU A 69 -5.29 -7.16 -0.10
C LEU A 69 -4.38 -7.48 1.07
N ASN A 70 -4.19 -8.76 1.40
CA ASN A 70 -3.26 -9.17 2.45
C ASN A 70 -1.81 -8.81 2.16
N ALA A 71 -1.45 -8.58 0.90
CA ALA A 71 -0.11 -8.14 0.53
C ALA A 71 0.17 -6.72 1.06
N PHE A 72 -0.87 -5.88 1.07
CA PHE A 72 -0.83 -4.52 1.60
C PHE A 72 -1.16 -4.46 3.09
N TYR A 73 -2.09 -5.29 3.55
CA TYR A 73 -2.60 -5.31 4.92
C TYR A 73 -2.39 -6.68 5.58
N PRO A 74 -1.31 -6.87 6.36
CA PRO A 74 -0.93 -8.19 6.86
C PRO A 74 -1.94 -8.80 7.84
N ASP A 75 -2.74 -7.97 8.53
CA ASP A 75 -3.78 -8.38 9.47
C ASP A 75 -5.08 -8.80 8.74
N PRO A 76 -5.52 -10.06 8.87
CA PRO A 76 -6.77 -10.53 8.29
C PRO A 76 -8.02 -9.75 8.74
N LYS A 77 -8.02 -9.14 9.93
CA LYS A 77 -9.15 -8.32 10.40
C LYS A 77 -9.31 -7.05 9.59
N HIS A 78 -8.19 -6.38 9.26
CA HIS A 78 -8.19 -5.19 8.41
C HIS A 78 -8.74 -5.51 7.03
N VAL A 79 -8.27 -6.62 6.43
CA VAL A 79 -8.78 -7.07 5.13
C VAL A 79 -10.29 -7.36 5.20
N GLN A 80 -10.79 -8.01 6.25
CA GLN A 80 -12.23 -8.21 6.43
C GLN A 80 -13.00 -6.89 6.55
N GLN A 81 -12.44 -5.90 7.23
CA GLN A 81 -13.06 -4.58 7.35
C GLN A 81 -13.13 -3.86 5.98
N ILE A 82 -12.10 -4.00 5.14
CA ILE A 82 -12.08 -3.47 3.76
C ILE A 82 -13.23 -4.06 2.92
N PHE A 83 -13.58 -5.33 3.11
CA PHE A 83 -14.71 -5.95 2.42
C PHE A 83 -16.07 -5.40 2.88
N ASN A 84 -16.21 -5.09 4.16
CA ASN A 84 -17.52 -4.79 4.76
C ASN A 84 -17.81 -3.30 4.95
N ASN A 85 -16.79 -2.44 4.93
CA ASN A 85 -16.92 -1.01 5.16
C ASN A 85 -16.30 -0.23 3.99
N GLU A 86 -17.17 0.37 3.19
CA GLU A 86 -16.78 1.16 2.02
C GLU A 86 -15.91 2.37 2.37
N GLN A 87 -16.28 3.13 3.40
CA GLN A 87 -15.52 4.31 3.81
C GLN A 87 -14.09 3.92 4.22
N TYR A 88 -13.97 2.85 5.02
CA TYR A 88 -12.67 2.31 5.42
C TYR A 88 -11.87 1.76 4.21
N ARG A 89 -12.55 1.17 3.22
CA ARG A 89 -11.93 0.73 1.97
C ARG A 89 -11.34 1.89 1.18
N ILE A 90 -12.05 3.02 1.10
CA ILE A 90 -11.56 4.25 0.45
C ILE A 90 -10.31 4.77 1.17
N GLU A 91 -10.33 4.85 2.50
CA GLU A 91 -9.16 5.26 3.31
C GLU A 91 -7.94 4.35 3.09
N CYS A 92 -8.18 3.03 2.98
CA CYS A 92 -7.14 2.07 2.63
C CYS A 92 -6.59 2.33 1.21
N ALA A 93 -7.45 2.60 0.23
CA ALA A 93 -7.02 2.91 -1.13
C ALA A 93 -6.10 4.15 -1.18
N GLU A 94 -6.40 5.18 -0.40
CA GLU A 94 -5.54 6.37 -0.27
C GLU A 94 -4.20 6.06 0.41
N THR A 95 -4.20 5.18 1.42
CA THR A 95 -2.95 4.68 2.01
C THR A 95 -2.08 3.96 0.96
N ILE A 96 -2.66 3.10 0.12
CA ILE A 96 -1.94 2.45 -0.99
C ILE A 96 -1.40 3.49 -1.98
N ARG A 97 -2.20 4.49 -2.33
CA ARG A 97 -1.79 5.60 -3.21
C ARG A 97 -0.59 6.36 -2.63
N SER A 98 -0.60 6.63 -1.32
CA SER A 98 0.52 7.31 -0.67
C SER A 98 1.80 6.48 -0.69
N LEU A 99 1.70 5.18 -0.37
CA LEU A 99 2.86 4.29 -0.23
C LEU A 99 3.47 3.86 -1.57
N PHE A 100 2.64 3.65 -2.58
CA PHE A 100 3.06 3.05 -3.85
C PHE A 100 2.88 3.99 -5.04
N GLY A 101 2.23 5.13 -4.84
CA GLY A 101 2.01 6.12 -5.89
C GLY A 101 3.13 7.15 -6.00
N LYS A 102 3.88 7.46 -4.94
CA LYS A 102 4.75 8.66 -4.88
C LYS A 102 6.22 8.45 -5.26
N ARG A 103 6.53 7.54 -6.18
CA ARG A 103 7.87 7.54 -6.80
C ARG A 103 7.96 8.64 -7.85
N ASN A 104 8.35 9.84 -7.40
CA ASN A 104 8.76 10.91 -8.30
C ASN A 104 10.07 10.48 -8.97
N ASN A 105 10.11 10.46 -10.31
CA ASN A 105 11.40 10.45 -10.97
C ASN A 105 12.05 11.85 -10.86
N LEU A 106 13.34 11.95 -11.23
CA LEU A 106 14.12 13.20 -11.24
C LEU A 106 13.50 14.34 -12.08
N ALA A 107 12.48 14.07 -12.88
CA ALA A 107 11.73 15.02 -13.71
C ALA A 107 10.31 15.34 -13.16
N GLY A 108 9.99 14.97 -11.91
CA GLY A 108 8.76 15.40 -11.23
C GLY A 108 7.47 14.73 -11.70
N GLN A 109 7.54 13.65 -12.48
CA GLN A 109 6.36 12.87 -12.89
C GLN A 109 6.17 11.66 -11.98
N THR A 110 4.95 11.51 -11.45
CA THR A 110 4.51 10.40 -10.61
C THR A 110 4.39 9.12 -11.45
N LEU A 111 5.33 8.18 -11.31
CA LEU A 111 5.27 6.89 -12.00
C LEU A 111 4.49 5.87 -11.17
N ILE A 112 3.16 5.94 -11.23
CA ILE A 112 2.31 4.86 -10.71
C ILE A 112 2.14 3.82 -11.81
N SER A 113 2.43 2.55 -11.54
CA SER A 113 2.12 1.49 -12.51
C SER A 113 0.61 1.48 -12.79
N ASN A 114 0.21 1.32 -14.06
CA ASN A 114 -1.20 1.33 -14.45
C ASN A 114 -2.06 0.36 -13.62
N ASN A 115 -1.49 -0.78 -13.21
CA ASN A 115 -2.19 -1.77 -12.40
C ASN A 115 -2.40 -1.34 -10.94
N VAL A 116 -1.47 -0.55 -10.36
CA VAL A 116 -1.67 0.06 -9.02
C VAL A 116 -2.78 1.11 -9.08
N ASN A 117 -2.78 1.95 -10.12
CA ASN A 117 -3.88 2.91 -10.33
C ASN A 117 -5.22 2.20 -10.51
N ALA A 118 -5.27 1.16 -11.35
CA ALA A 118 -6.49 0.38 -11.54
C ALA A 118 -7.00 -0.27 -10.24
N LEU A 119 -6.08 -0.79 -9.41
CA LEU A 119 -6.44 -1.31 -8.08
C LEU A 119 -7.04 -0.21 -7.18
N ILE A 120 -6.39 0.96 -7.12
CA ILE A 120 -6.84 2.08 -6.28
C ILE A 120 -8.24 2.54 -6.71
N GLU A 121 -8.45 2.76 -8.01
CA GLU A 121 -9.76 3.18 -8.52
C GLU A 121 -10.83 2.10 -8.30
N ALA A 122 -10.48 0.81 -8.43
CA ALA A 122 -11.39 -0.28 -8.11
C ALA A 122 -11.79 -0.28 -6.63
N LEU A 123 -10.85 -0.04 -5.70
CA LEU A 123 -11.14 0.01 -4.26
C LEU A 123 -12.01 1.23 -3.90
N LYS A 124 -11.82 2.36 -4.55
CA LYS A 124 -12.63 3.58 -4.33
C LYS A 124 -14.03 3.50 -4.93
N SER A 125 -14.28 2.53 -5.80
CA SER A 125 -15.56 2.37 -6.47
C SER A 125 -16.60 1.60 -5.63
N GLN A 126 -17.82 1.52 -6.17
CA GLN A 126 -18.95 0.72 -5.64
C GLN A 126 -18.83 -0.79 -5.97
N LEU A 127 -17.65 -1.25 -6.35
CA LEU A 127 -17.40 -2.63 -6.74
C LEU A 127 -17.59 -3.59 -5.55
N ASP A 128 -18.38 -4.63 -5.76
CA ASP A 128 -18.59 -5.68 -4.77
C ASP A 128 -17.38 -6.63 -4.74
N LEU A 129 -16.58 -6.53 -3.68
CA LEU A 129 -15.39 -7.35 -3.46
C LEU A 129 -15.70 -8.84 -3.26
N PHE A 130 -16.96 -9.20 -3.00
CA PHE A 130 -17.37 -10.60 -2.89
C PHE A 130 -17.67 -11.24 -4.25
N CYS A 131 -17.90 -10.44 -5.29
CA CYS A 131 -18.28 -10.94 -6.62
C CYS A 131 -17.27 -10.62 -7.72
N THR A 132 -16.44 -9.59 -7.52
CA THR A 132 -15.62 -9.03 -8.61
C THR A 132 -14.15 -9.01 -8.22
N ARG A 133 -13.28 -9.54 -9.10
CA ARG A 133 -11.84 -9.55 -8.85
C ARG A 133 -11.24 -8.16 -8.97
N LEU A 134 -10.36 -7.87 -8.02
CA LEU A 134 -9.52 -6.68 -8.04
C LEU A 134 -8.39 -6.80 -9.08
N PRO A 135 -7.99 -5.69 -9.71
CA PRO A 135 -6.76 -5.65 -10.51
C PRO A 135 -5.55 -6.01 -9.66
N ASN A 136 -4.69 -6.91 -10.15
CA ASN A 136 -3.46 -7.29 -9.43
C ASN A 136 -2.27 -6.43 -9.90
N PRO A 137 -1.65 -5.63 -9.01
CA PRO A 137 -0.47 -4.85 -9.34
C PRO A 137 0.83 -5.63 -9.29
N PHE A 138 0.83 -6.88 -8.79
CA PHE A 138 2.02 -7.68 -8.59
C PHE A 138 2.21 -8.69 -9.71
N HIS A 139 3.44 -8.76 -10.24
CA HIS A 139 3.88 -9.88 -11.06
C HIS A 139 3.94 -11.19 -10.24
N GLN A 140 4.36 -11.09 -8.97
CA GLN A 140 4.31 -12.18 -7.98
C GLN A 140 3.92 -11.61 -6.61
N LEU A 141 3.02 -12.30 -5.90
CA LEU A 141 2.56 -11.82 -4.59
C LEU A 141 3.70 -11.71 -3.56
N PRO A 142 3.79 -10.60 -2.79
CA PRO A 142 4.83 -10.41 -1.77
C PRO A 142 4.90 -11.54 -0.73
N GLN A 143 3.78 -12.17 -0.38
CA GLN A 143 3.75 -13.28 0.58
C GLN A 143 4.48 -14.54 0.07
N ILE A 144 4.70 -14.66 -1.23
CA ILE A 144 5.44 -15.78 -1.83
C ILE A 144 6.93 -15.48 -1.74
N ALA A 145 7.34 -14.29 -2.17
CA ALA A 145 8.74 -13.89 -2.19
C ALA A 145 9.31 -13.66 -0.77
N LEU A 146 8.50 -13.12 0.14
CA LEU A 146 8.97 -12.66 1.46
C LEU A 146 8.40 -13.47 2.64
N GLY A 147 7.40 -14.32 2.41
CA GLY A 147 6.78 -15.14 3.44
C GLY A 147 6.33 -14.32 4.66
N LYS A 148 6.84 -14.69 5.84
CA LYS A 148 6.53 -14.05 7.12
C LYS A 148 7.02 -12.60 7.24
N ASN A 149 7.97 -12.19 6.40
CA ASN A 149 8.61 -10.87 6.48
C ASN A 149 7.81 -9.76 5.78
N THR A 150 6.63 -10.08 5.24
CA THR A 150 5.73 -9.09 4.61
C THR A 150 5.32 -7.95 5.56
N GLY A 151 5.18 -8.22 6.86
CA GLY A 151 4.97 -7.16 7.85
C GLY A 151 6.14 -6.19 7.97
N LEU A 152 7.38 -6.69 7.90
CA LEU A 152 8.59 -5.85 7.93
C LEU A 152 8.71 -4.99 6.67
N LEU A 153 8.42 -5.56 5.48
CA LEU A 153 8.37 -4.77 4.24
C LEU A 153 7.39 -3.60 4.38
N ASN A 154 6.19 -3.85 4.90
CA ASN A 154 5.20 -2.79 5.08
C ASN A 154 5.68 -1.73 6.09
N CYS A 155 6.32 -2.13 7.19
CA CYS A 155 6.94 -1.18 8.12
C CYS A 155 8.03 -0.33 7.45
N LEU A 156 8.88 -0.94 6.62
CA LEU A 156 9.94 -0.24 5.90
C LEU A 156 9.38 0.71 4.83
N LEU A 157 8.32 0.31 4.13
CA LEU A 157 7.63 1.18 3.16
C LEU A 157 6.92 2.35 3.85
N LEU A 158 6.28 2.10 4.99
CA LEU A 158 5.70 3.16 5.83
C LEU A 158 6.78 4.14 6.31
N GLN A 159 7.92 3.63 6.81
CA GLN A 159 9.05 4.47 7.22
C GLN A 159 9.63 5.26 6.04
N ALA A 160 9.88 4.62 4.90
CA ALA A 160 10.39 5.29 3.71
C ALA A 160 9.43 6.39 3.22
N SER A 161 8.12 6.12 3.20
CA SER A 161 7.11 7.12 2.81
C SER A 161 7.03 8.30 3.77
N ALA A 162 7.39 8.12 5.05
CA ALA A 162 7.46 9.20 6.02
C ALA A 162 8.75 10.04 5.86
N LEU A 163 9.81 9.45 5.30
CA LEU A 163 11.09 10.13 5.05
C LEU A 163 11.13 10.85 3.69
N GLU A 164 10.42 10.34 2.67
CA GLU A 164 10.35 10.96 1.33
C GLU A 164 9.99 12.46 1.31
N PRO A 165 9.04 12.97 2.13
CA PRO A 165 8.78 14.40 2.21
C PRO A 165 9.99 15.23 2.68
N ILE A 166 10.78 14.71 3.62
CA ILE A 166 12.02 15.36 4.06
C ILE A 166 13.08 15.29 2.96
N ASP A 167 13.21 14.13 2.31
CA ASP A 167 14.18 13.94 1.24
C ASP A 167 13.93 14.91 0.08
N ASN A 168 12.67 15.17 -0.28
CA ASN A 168 12.32 16.15 -1.32
C ASN A 168 12.66 17.60 -0.93
N VAL A 169 12.52 17.96 0.36
CA VAL A 169 12.95 19.27 0.87
C VAL A 169 14.47 19.37 0.83
N LEU A 170 15.19 18.33 1.29
CA LEU A 170 16.66 18.28 1.27
C LEU A 170 17.23 18.32 -0.15
N VAL A 171 16.61 17.64 -1.11
CA VAL A 171 16.99 17.72 -2.53
C VAL A 171 16.82 19.15 -3.07
N SER A 172 15.75 19.85 -2.69
CA SER A 172 15.55 21.23 -3.12
C SER A 172 16.60 22.18 -2.52
N ILE A 173 16.94 21.99 -1.24
CA ILE A 173 18.03 22.70 -0.56
C ILE A 173 19.38 22.45 -1.24
N THR A 174 19.72 21.19 -1.53
CA THR A 174 21.01 20.84 -2.15
C THR A 174 21.14 21.36 -3.59
N ASN A 175 20.03 21.53 -4.29
CA ASN A 175 19.98 22.18 -5.61
C ASN A 175 19.96 23.72 -5.53
N GLY A 176 19.93 24.31 -4.33
CA GLY A 176 19.87 25.76 -4.12
C GLY A 176 18.51 26.39 -4.43
N ASP A 177 17.46 25.59 -4.60
CA ASP A 177 16.09 26.04 -4.90
C ASP A 177 15.31 26.24 -3.59
N TRP A 178 15.56 27.37 -2.94
CA TRP A 178 15.08 27.68 -1.59
C TRP A 178 13.59 28.00 -1.52
N GLU A 179 13.02 28.62 -2.57
CA GLU A 179 11.57 28.87 -2.66
C GLU A 179 10.78 27.56 -2.79
N LYS A 180 11.26 26.64 -3.63
CA LYS A 180 10.68 25.30 -3.74
C LYS A 180 10.83 24.50 -2.46
N ALA A 181 11.99 24.62 -1.78
CA ALA A 181 12.19 24.02 -0.48
C ALA A 181 11.17 24.54 0.55
N GLN A 182 10.86 25.85 0.55
CA GLN A 182 9.85 26.44 1.45
C GLN A 182 8.45 25.92 1.15
N TYR A 183 8.05 25.89 -0.13
CA TYR A 183 6.75 25.35 -0.53
C TYR A 183 6.55 23.90 -0.07
N LEU A 184 7.57 23.06 -0.27
CA LEU A 184 7.54 21.67 0.16
C LEU A 184 7.56 21.56 1.70
N ALA A 185 8.34 22.40 2.38
CA ALA A 185 8.45 22.38 3.84
C ALA A 185 7.14 22.76 4.54
N ILE A 186 6.32 23.66 3.97
CA ILE A 186 5.00 24.02 4.51
C ILE A 186 4.08 22.79 4.62
N THR A 187 4.23 21.82 3.71
CA THR A 187 3.42 20.59 3.70
C THR A 187 3.93 19.50 4.65
N LEU A 188 5.10 19.68 5.28
CA LEU A 188 5.62 18.75 6.29
C LEU A 188 4.82 18.86 7.59
N SER A 189 4.42 17.72 8.15
CA SER A 189 3.87 17.67 9.51
C SER A 189 4.96 18.03 10.54
N ASP A 190 4.59 18.80 11.56
CA ASP A 190 5.49 19.19 12.65
C ASP A 190 5.86 18.02 13.57
N ASP A 191 5.12 16.90 13.50
CA ASP A 191 5.40 15.67 14.24
C ASP A 191 6.61 14.89 13.69
N VAL A 192 7.12 15.30 12.53
CA VAL A 192 8.27 14.67 11.88
C VAL A 192 9.55 15.22 12.50
N SER A 193 10.34 14.32 13.10
CA SER A 193 11.65 14.67 13.69
C SER A 193 12.53 15.39 12.67
N GLY A 194 13.03 16.57 13.03
CA GLY A 194 13.86 17.42 12.16
C GLY A 194 13.10 18.39 11.24
N ALA A 195 11.77 18.26 11.09
CA ALA A 195 10.98 19.13 10.21
C ALA A 195 10.95 20.59 10.67
N LEU A 196 10.82 20.84 11.98
CA LEU A 196 10.86 22.21 12.54
C LEU A 196 12.21 22.89 12.31
N GLN A 197 13.30 22.14 12.41
CA GLN A 197 14.65 22.66 12.18
C GLN A 197 14.87 22.99 10.70
N LEU A 198 14.37 22.15 9.79
CA LEU A 198 14.39 22.40 8.35
C LEU A 198 13.55 23.62 7.97
N LYS A 199 12.32 23.72 8.47
CA LYS A 199 11.44 24.89 8.24
C LYS A 199 12.12 26.19 8.67
N LYS A 200 12.72 26.19 9.87
CA LYS A 200 13.45 27.35 10.38
C LYS A 200 14.63 27.71 9.47
N MET A 201 15.49 26.74 9.15
CA MET A 201 16.67 26.97 8.30
C MET A 201 16.31 27.55 6.92
N ILE A 202 15.24 27.06 6.30
CA ILE A 202 14.77 27.56 4.99
C ILE A 202 14.27 29.00 5.11
N ASN A 203 13.49 29.32 6.15
CA ASN A 203 12.99 30.68 6.36
C ASN A 203 14.12 31.66 6.64
N ASP A 204 15.06 31.31 7.52
CA ASP A 204 16.22 32.14 7.84
C ASP A 204 17.03 32.45 6.56
N LYS A 205 17.17 31.47 5.64
CA LYS A 205 17.88 31.67 4.37
C LYS A 205 17.16 32.55 3.37
N LEU A 206 15.83 32.47 3.31
CA LEU A 206 15.03 33.32 2.42
C LEU A 206 14.96 34.75 2.93
N GLU A 207 14.87 34.93 4.25
CA GLU A 207 14.92 36.24 4.90
C GLU A 207 16.28 36.92 4.66
N GLU A 208 17.39 36.21 4.82
CA GLU A 208 18.73 36.72 4.50
C GLU A 208 18.88 37.15 3.03
N ALA A 209 18.33 36.38 2.09
CA ALA A 209 18.33 36.73 0.67
C ALA A 209 17.50 37.99 0.39
N GLN A 210 16.34 38.12 1.03
CA GLN A 210 15.46 39.26 0.87
C GLN A 210 16.07 40.54 1.48
N GLU A 211 16.70 40.45 2.64
CA GLU A 211 17.44 41.56 3.25
C GLU A 211 18.61 42.03 2.37
N PHE A 212 19.30 41.09 1.72
CA PHE A 212 20.38 41.40 0.79
C PHE A 212 19.87 42.12 -0.46
N ASP A 213 18.77 41.67 -1.05
CA ASP A 213 18.14 42.32 -2.19
C ASP A 213 17.65 43.74 -1.84
N ASP A 214 17.04 43.92 -0.66
CA ASP A 214 16.63 45.23 -0.16
C ASP A 214 17.82 46.18 0.01
N LEU A 215 18.96 45.67 0.48
CA LEU A 215 20.21 46.43 0.59
C LEU A 215 20.74 46.84 -0.79
N LEU A 216 20.73 45.95 -1.78
CA LEU A 216 21.13 46.27 -3.15
C LEU A 216 20.21 47.30 -3.81
N ASN A 217 18.91 47.20 -3.58
CA ASN A 217 17.92 48.17 -4.04
C ASN A 217 18.16 49.55 -3.41
N PHE A 218 18.49 49.60 -2.13
CA PHE A 218 18.86 50.84 -1.45
C PHE A 218 20.10 51.51 -2.05
N PHE A 219 21.13 50.73 -2.43
CA PHE A 219 22.35 51.25 -3.03
C PHE A 219 22.23 51.60 -4.52
N SER A 220 21.25 51.06 -5.25
CA SER A 220 21.03 51.35 -6.68
C SER A 220 20.09 52.53 -6.95
N LEU A 221 19.35 52.98 -5.93
CA LEU A 221 18.49 54.17 -5.96
C LEU A 221 19.22 55.47 -5.58
N ARG A 222 20.55 55.42 -5.42
CA ARG A 222 21.42 56.53 -5.02
C ARG A 222 22.43 56.85 -6.12
#